data_AF-A0A6I3JEF2-F1
#
_entry.id   AF-A0A6I3JEF2-F1
#
_cell.length_a   1.000
_cell.length_b   1.000
_cell.length_c   1.000
_cell.angle_alpha   90.00
_cell.angle_beta   90.00
_cell.angle_gamma   90.00
#
_symmetry.space_group_name_H-M   'P 1'
#
loop_
_entity.id
_entity.type
_entity.pdbx_description
1 polymer ?
#
loop_
_entity_poly.entity_id
_entity_poly.type
_entity_poly.pdbx_seq_one_letter_code
_entity_poly.pdbx_strand_id
1 'polypeptide(L)'
;MSAAAVLDPDALERLRRDVEDCEFAVSFVQRYCSMLEARVQRIVDALSIGDVDTAMDAVLSLKASSATVGTCELAGLARSVEQQVRCSDIGAARRAASCLAPAADRAEVALHGYLVACRPG
;
A
#
# COMPACT_ATOMS: atom_id res chain seq x y z
N MET A 1 -2.47 -16.96 14.61
CA MET A 1 -1.92 -15.98 13.63
C MET A 1 -2.91 -15.88 12.49
N SER A 2 -3.74 -14.83 12.48
CA SER A 2 -4.70 -14.64 11.39
C SER A 2 -3.92 -14.22 10.15
N ALA A 3 -4.11 -14.90 9.03
CA ALA A 3 -3.56 -14.48 7.75
C ALA A 3 -4.01 -13.04 7.50
N ALA A 4 -3.08 -12.09 7.46
CA ALA A 4 -3.40 -10.75 6.99
C ALA A 4 -3.84 -10.92 5.54
N ALA A 5 -5.14 -10.72 5.26
CA ALA A 5 -5.61 -10.71 3.90
C ALA A 5 -4.82 -9.64 3.15
N VAL A 6 -4.20 -10.01 2.03
CA VAL A 6 -3.42 -9.10 1.18
C VAL A 6 -4.31 -7.94 0.72
N LEU A 7 -5.58 -8.23 0.46
CA LEU A 7 -6.61 -7.31 -0.04
C LEU A 7 -7.92 -7.50 0.73
N ASP A 8 -8.56 -6.41 1.15
CA ASP A 8 -9.96 -6.35 1.59
C ASP A 8 -10.85 -6.13 0.35
N PRO A 9 -11.60 -7.15 -0.10
CA PRO A 9 -12.46 -7.02 -1.27
C PRO A 9 -13.62 -6.03 -1.02
N ASP A 10 -14.04 -5.83 0.23
CA ASP A 10 -15.12 -4.90 0.55
C ASP A 10 -14.69 -3.44 0.38
N ALA A 11 -13.39 -3.13 0.50
CA ALA A 11 -12.88 -1.77 0.30
C ALA A 11 -13.08 -1.31 -1.15
N LEU A 12 -12.78 -2.17 -2.12
CA LEU A 12 -12.98 -1.87 -3.54
C LEU A 12 -14.47 -1.80 -3.91
N GLU A 13 -15.29 -2.67 -3.31
CA GLU A 13 -16.74 -2.61 -3.49
C GLU A 13 -17.36 -1.33 -2.91
N ARG A 14 -16.88 -0.85 -1.75
CA ARG A 14 -17.26 0.46 -1.20
C ARG A 14 -16.85 1.59 -2.14
N LEU A 15 -15.60 1.58 -2.62
CA LEU A 15 -15.11 2.59 -3.58
C LEU A 15 -15.95 2.63 -4.85
N ARG A 16 -16.38 1.46 -5.36
CA ARG A 16 -17.26 1.34 -6.52
C ARG A 16 -18.66 1.91 -6.25
N ARG A 17 -19.22 1.65 -5.07
CA ARG A 17 -20.55 2.15 -4.67
C ARG A 17 -20.55 3.66 -4.42
N ASP A 18 -19.52 4.18 -3.77
CA ASP A 18 -19.41 5.59 -3.41
C ASP A 18 -19.35 6.51 -4.65
N VAL A 19 -18.91 5.98 -5.80
CA VAL A 19 -18.74 6.75 -7.04
C VAL A 19 -19.75 6.31 -8.13
N GLU A 20 -20.58 5.29 -7.85
CA GLU A 20 -21.53 4.67 -8.80
C GLU A 20 -20.90 4.31 -10.17
N ASP A 21 -19.58 4.14 -10.24
CA ASP A 21 -18.82 3.99 -11.47
C ASP A 21 -17.69 2.95 -11.32
N CYS A 22 -17.85 1.84 -12.03
CA CYS A 22 -16.82 0.79 -12.12
C CYS A 22 -15.53 1.28 -12.77
N GLU A 23 -15.62 2.14 -13.78
CA GLU A 23 -14.46 2.67 -14.51
C GLU A 23 -13.62 3.56 -13.60
N PHE A 24 -14.26 4.32 -12.71
CA PHE A 24 -13.57 5.09 -11.69
C PHE A 24 -12.74 4.20 -10.77
N ALA A 25 -13.34 3.14 -10.19
CA ALA A 25 -12.62 2.22 -9.30
C ALA A 25 -11.45 1.53 -10.01
N VAL A 26 -11.64 1.11 -11.28
CA VAL A 26 -10.58 0.55 -12.14
C VAL A 26 -9.45 1.55 -12.34
N SER A 27 -9.76 2.80 -12.71
CA SER A 27 -8.76 3.85 -12.94
C SER A 27 -7.96 4.18 -11.66
N PHE A 28 -8.63 4.17 -10.51
CA PHE A 28 -8.00 4.42 -9.22
C PHE A 28 -7.03 3.30 -8.86
N VAL A 29 -7.43 2.03 -9.02
CA VAL A 29 -6.55 0.88 -8.80
C VAL A 29 -5.36 0.89 -9.74
N GLN A 30 -5.56 1.19 -11.03
CA GLN A 30 -4.45 1.31 -12.00
C GLN A 30 -3.46 2.41 -11.60
N ARG A 31 -3.96 3.57 -11.18
CA ARG A 31 -3.12 4.67 -10.70
C ARG A 31 -2.38 4.32 -9.40
N TYR A 32 -3.02 3.57 -8.52
CA TYR A 32 -2.38 3.09 -7.30
C TYR A 32 -1.21 2.16 -7.64
N CYS A 33 -1.43 1.15 -8.50
CA CYS A 33 -0.37 0.22 -8.91
C CYS A 33 0.79 0.95 -9.60
N SER A 34 0.53 1.90 -10.51
CA SER A 34 1.60 2.61 -11.22
C SER A 34 2.50 3.47 -10.32
N MET A 35 2.05 3.79 -9.11
CA MET A 35 2.81 4.57 -8.14
C MET A 35 3.39 3.72 -7.00
N LEU A 36 2.99 2.46 -6.88
CA LEU A 36 3.25 1.64 -5.69
C LEU A 36 4.75 1.35 -5.52
N GLU A 37 5.40 0.82 -6.55
CA GLU A 37 6.83 0.51 -6.54
C GLU A 37 7.67 1.73 -6.16
N ALA A 38 7.44 2.86 -6.83
CA ALA A 38 8.16 4.11 -6.58
C ALA A 38 7.96 4.63 -5.14
N ARG A 39 6.75 4.47 -4.57
CA ARG A 39 6.47 4.85 -3.17
C ARG A 39 7.20 3.96 -2.19
N VAL A 40 7.22 2.65 -2.43
CA VAL A 40 7.96 1.71 -1.59
C VAL A 40 9.46 2.02 -1.64
N GLN A 41 10.02 2.23 -2.84
CA GLN A 41 11.43 2.54 -3.00
C GLN A 41 11.80 3.84 -2.28
N ARG A 42 10.97 4.88 -2.39
CA ARG A 42 11.18 6.15 -1.67
C ARG A 42 11.29 5.96 -0.15
N ILE A 43 10.48 5.09 0.44
CA ILE A 43 10.55 4.78 1.89
C ILE A 43 11.88 4.10 2.22
N VAL A 44 12.25 3.07 1.45
CA VAL A 44 13.47 2.31 1.66
C VAL A 44 14.71 3.21 1.52
N ASP A 45 14.76 4.03 0.47
CA ASP A 45 15.87 4.94 0.20
C ASP A 45 16.01 6.01 1.28
N ALA A 46 14.91 6.67 1.65
CA ALA A 46 14.92 7.70 2.69
C ALA A 46 15.39 7.13 4.03
N LEU A 47 14.85 5.97 4.43
CA LEU A 47 15.33 5.26 5.62
C LEU A 47 16.81 4.89 5.49
N SER A 48 17.29 4.53 4.30
CA SER A 48 18.67 4.10 4.02
C SER A 48 19.72 5.18 4.30
N ILE A 49 19.36 6.45 4.09
CA ILE A 49 20.21 7.62 4.32
C ILE A 49 19.88 8.36 5.63
N GLY A 50 18.87 7.89 6.37
CA GLY A 50 18.44 8.51 7.62
C GLY A 50 17.57 9.76 7.46
N ASP A 51 16.99 9.97 6.27
CA ASP A 51 16.04 11.04 6.00
C ASP A 51 14.65 10.67 6.56
N VAL A 52 14.45 11.00 7.83
CA VAL A 52 13.25 10.66 8.60
C VAL A 52 12.01 11.39 8.09
N ASP A 53 12.15 12.64 7.66
CA ASP A 53 11.02 13.46 7.21
C ASP A 53 10.47 12.92 5.88
N THR A 54 11.36 12.64 4.92
CA THR A 54 10.96 12.01 3.66
C THR A 54 10.39 10.61 3.88
N ALA A 55 10.98 9.82 4.79
CA ALA A 55 10.47 8.49 5.12
C ALA A 55 9.05 8.57 5.71
N MET A 56 8.81 9.49 6.65
CA MET A 56 7.50 9.66 7.28
C MET A 56 6.44 10.10 6.28
N ASP A 57 6.73 11.10 5.44
CA ASP A 57 5.80 11.56 4.40
C ASP A 57 5.42 10.42 3.43
N ALA A 58 6.42 9.69 2.94
CA ALA A 58 6.20 8.57 2.02
C ALA A 58 5.39 7.43 2.68
N VAL A 59 5.68 7.10 3.94
CA VAL A 59 4.94 6.08 4.71
C VAL A 59 3.48 6.47 4.94
N LEU A 60 3.21 7.73 5.28
CA LEU A 60 1.84 8.21 5.48
C LEU A 60 1.03 8.17 4.18
N SER A 61 1.66 8.58 3.06
CA SER A 61 1.06 8.50 1.72
C SER A 61 0.74 7.07 1.30
N LEU A 62 1.69 6.13 1.51
CA LEU A 62 1.48 4.72 1.23
C LEU A 62 0.35 4.16 2.10
N LYS A 63 0.37 4.41 3.41
CA LYS A 63 -0.66 3.92 4.35
C LYS A 63 -2.06 4.39 3.96
N ALA A 64 -2.22 5.67 3.67
CA ALA A 64 -3.51 6.25 3.32
C ALA A 64 -4.05 5.65 2.01
N SER A 65 -3.23 5.63 0.97
CA SER A 65 -3.63 5.06 -0.34
C SER A 65 -3.89 3.56 -0.27
N SER A 66 -3.10 2.79 0.47
CA SER A 66 -3.34 1.37 0.74
C SER A 66 -4.66 1.11 1.46
N ALA A 67 -5.01 1.94 2.45
CA ALA A 67 -6.28 1.81 3.16
C ALA A 67 -7.48 2.09 2.24
N THR A 68 -7.37 3.05 1.32
CA THR A 68 -8.43 3.34 0.33
C THR A 68 -8.64 2.19 -0.64
N VAL A 69 -7.55 1.60 -1.16
CA VAL A 69 -7.62 0.47 -2.10
C VAL A 69 -7.96 -0.85 -1.40
N GLY A 70 -7.73 -0.93 -0.08
CA GLY A 70 -7.94 -2.14 0.70
C GLY A 70 -6.74 -3.06 0.76
N THR A 71 -5.52 -2.62 0.42
CA THR A 71 -4.31 -3.44 0.54
C THR A 71 -3.86 -3.52 2.00
N CYS A 72 -4.59 -4.32 2.79
CA CYS A 72 -4.50 -4.39 4.24
C CYS A 72 -3.10 -4.76 4.75
N GLU A 73 -2.42 -5.69 4.07
CA GLU A 73 -1.04 -6.06 4.42
C GLU A 73 -0.10 -4.85 4.31
N LEU A 74 -0.14 -4.11 3.19
CA LEU A 74 0.67 -2.92 2.97
C LEU A 74 0.33 -1.80 3.97
N ALA A 75 -0.97 -1.56 4.24
CA ALA A 75 -1.38 -0.58 5.22
C ALA A 75 -0.87 -0.92 6.64
N GLY A 76 -0.86 -2.21 6.99
CA GLY A 76 -0.33 -2.72 8.26
C GLY A 76 1.19 -2.55 8.36
N LEU A 77 1.93 -2.92 7.32
CA LEU A 77 3.38 -2.74 7.26
C LEU A 77 3.78 -1.26 7.29
N ALA A 78 3.09 -0.40 6.53
CA ALA A 78 3.32 1.04 6.56
C ALA A 78 3.08 1.63 7.96
N ARG A 79 2.03 1.19 8.67
CA ARG A 79 1.80 1.57 10.07
C ARG A 79 2.93 1.11 10.99
N SER A 80 3.47 -0.09 10.79
CA SER A 80 4.62 -0.58 11.56
C SER A 80 5.84 0.30 11.34
N VAL A 81 6.18 0.64 10.08
CA VAL A 81 7.28 1.55 9.77
C VAL A 81 7.06 2.92 10.42
N GLU A 82 5.86 3.50 10.29
CA GLU A 82 5.50 4.78 10.92
C GLU A 82 5.79 4.77 12.42
N GLN A 83 5.37 3.72 13.12
CA GLN A 83 5.59 3.59 14.57
C GLN A 83 7.07 3.55 14.91
N GLN A 84 7.88 2.77 14.19
CA GLN A 84 9.31 2.69 14.46
C GLN A 84 10.04 4.01 14.19
N VAL A 85 9.66 4.71 13.12
CA VAL A 85 10.21 6.05 12.83
C VAL A 85 9.84 7.05 13.94
N ARG A 86 8.59 7.04 14.42
CA ARG A 86 8.16 7.88 15.56
C ARG A 86 8.90 7.56 16.86
N CYS A 87 9.28 6.30 17.08
CA CYS A 87 10.11 5.87 18.20
C CYS A 87 11.61 6.16 18.01
N SER A 88 12.00 6.78 16.88
CA SER A 88 13.40 6.99 16.48
C SER A 88 14.23 5.70 16.36
N ASP A 89 13.59 4.53 16.26
CA ASP A 89 14.25 3.25 15.99
C ASP A 89 14.36 3.02 14.48
N ILE A 90 15.34 3.67 13.87
CA ILE A 90 15.59 3.58 12.42
C ILE A 90 15.99 2.15 12.01
N GLY A 91 16.64 1.39 12.90
CA GLY A 91 16.98 0.00 12.66
C GLY A 91 15.75 -0.88 12.53
N ALA A 92 14.78 -0.74 13.44
CA ALA A 92 13.50 -1.43 13.35
C ALA A 92 12.66 -0.94 12.17
N ALA A 93 12.66 0.36 11.87
CA ALA A 93 11.98 0.92 10.71
C ALA A 93 12.47 0.30 9.40
N ARG A 94 13.80 0.15 9.23
CA ARG A 94 14.39 -0.51 8.05
C ARG A 94 14.01 -1.98 7.94
N ARG A 95 14.01 -2.71 9.06
CA ARG A 95 13.58 -4.12 9.08
C ARG A 95 12.12 -4.24 8.65
N ALA A 96 11.23 -3.40 9.19
CA ALA A 96 9.83 -3.37 8.77
C ALA A 96 9.68 -2.97 7.29
N ALA A 97 10.45 -1.99 6.82
CA ALA A 97 10.42 -1.50 5.44
C ALA A 97 10.90 -2.56 4.43
N SER A 98 11.81 -3.46 4.79
CA SER A 98 12.23 -4.56 3.91
C SER A 98 11.11 -5.53 3.52
N CYS A 99 10.01 -5.54 4.30
CA CYS A 99 8.82 -6.33 3.98
C CYS A 99 7.86 -5.63 3.02
N LEU A 100 8.04 -4.32 2.75
CA LEU A 100 7.12 -3.55 1.91
C LEU A 100 7.18 -3.97 0.44
N ALA A 101 8.37 -4.19 -0.14
CA ALA A 101 8.49 -4.56 -1.54
C ALA A 101 7.84 -5.93 -1.84
N PRO A 102 8.12 -7.01 -1.10
CA PRO A 102 7.40 -8.28 -1.31
C PRO A 102 5.89 -8.20 -1.09
N ALA A 103 5.43 -7.34 -0.18
CA ALA A 103 4.00 -7.10 0.04
C ALA A 103 3.36 -6.29 -1.11
N ALA A 104 4.13 -5.39 -1.73
CA ALA A 104 3.70 -4.67 -2.92
C ALA A 104 3.49 -5.61 -4.10
N ASP A 105 4.43 -6.54 -4.35
CA ASP A 105 4.28 -7.55 -5.39
C ASP A 105 2.99 -8.37 -5.21
N ARG A 106 2.71 -8.81 -3.97
CA ARG A 106 1.47 -9.54 -3.65
C ARG A 106 0.22 -8.69 -3.86
N ALA A 107 0.27 -7.41 -3.47
CA ALA A 107 -0.83 -6.49 -3.66
C ALA A 107 -1.12 -6.26 -5.16
N GLU A 108 -0.08 -6.09 -5.98
CA GLU A 108 -0.22 -5.94 -7.44
C GLU A 108 -0.87 -7.17 -8.08
N VAL A 109 -0.44 -8.37 -7.69
CA VAL A 109 -1.05 -9.63 -8.16
C VAL A 109 -2.54 -9.67 -7.79
N ALA A 110 -2.89 -9.35 -6.55
CA ALA A 110 -4.27 -9.36 -6.08
C ALA A 110 -5.13 -8.31 -6.81
N LEU A 111 -4.61 -7.09 -7.01
CA LEU A 111 -5.29 -6.01 -7.70
C LEU A 111 -5.43 -6.29 -9.20
N HIS A 112 -4.45 -6.94 -9.83
CA HIS A 112 -4.57 -7.38 -11.21
C HIS A 112 -5.71 -8.42 -11.37
N GLY A 113 -5.83 -9.35 -10.42
CA GLY A 113 -6.96 -10.29 -10.37
C GLY A 113 -8.32 -9.58 -10.30
N TYR A 114 -8.42 -8.54 -9.48
CA TYR A 114 -9.63 -7.69 -9.41
C TYR A 114 -9.93 -6.98 -10.74
N LEU A 115 -8.92 -6.37 -11.37
CA LEU A 115 -9.07 -5.67 -12.65
C LEU A 115 -9.55 -6.59 -13.78
N VAL A 116 -9.04 -7.82 -13.82
CA VAL A 116 -9.48 -8.85 -14.79
C VAL A 116 -10.93 -9.24 -14.54
N ALA A 117 -11.35 -9.41 -13.28
CA ALA A 117 -12.72 -9.75 -12.92
C ALA A 117 -13.74 -8.63 -13.23
N CYS A 118 -13.30 -7.37 -13.26
CA CYS A 118 -14.16 -6.22 -13.54
C CYS A 118 -14.38 -5.92 -15.03
N ARG A 119 -13.62 -6.54 -15.95
CA ARG A 119 -13.85 -6.34 -17.39
C ARG A 119 -15.18 -6.99 -17.80
N PRO A 120 -16.13 -6.23 -18.37
CA PRO A 120 -17.28 -6.85 -19.03
C PRO A 120 -16.77 -7.58 -20.28
N GLY A 121 -17.21 -8.82 -20.46
CA GLY A 121 -17.02 -9.58 -21.70
C GLY A 121 -17.83 -9.01 -22.85
#